data_AF-A0A2T6B9H7-F1
#
_entry.id   AF-A0A2T6B9H7-F1
#
_cell.length_a   1.000
_cell.length_b   1.000
_cell.length_c   1.000
_cell.angle_alpha   90.00
_cell.angle_beta   90.00
_cell.angle_gamma   90.00
#
_symmetry.space_group_name_H-M   'P 1'
#
loop_
_entity.id
_entity.type
_entity.pdbx_description
1 polymer ?
#
loop_
_entity_poly.entity_id
_entity_poly.type
_entity_poly.pdbx_seq_one_letter_code
_entity_poly.pdbx_strand_id
1 'polypeptide(L)'
;MPEAPTRFTDAEAMAREIVARLGKDLRIGLPLGLGKPVTLLNALTRLAVENPELRLTIFTALTLERPAPSGDMQKRFLDPALDRLFGAYPQIDYAAMLRAGTLPANIEVREFFFLAGRWLGVAPAQQDYISVNYSHARDVLLAHEPNLILQLVAEDEDRLSMSCNPDITADLMAMRRDGRLTALFAGELNPELPFMEGEAAFPGHEADMLLDPPEPFELFSAVKRPVDDAAHAIGLHVSRLVPDGGTLQIGIGAIGDAVAQALLLRDRGEVAEIHAASPFPGGGFAEDAPFETGLYGVTEMLVDGLLQLFESGVIRRDAEGAAIHAGFFVESRDFYARLRKMPPEKRAKIAMAPVSYTNTLLGGEADRRAARQGARFINSAMKVTLLGAVNSDTRAEGQVVSGVGGQHDFVTQAHALEDGRSIITLPATRRGSGGLESNIVWDNLPETVPRHLRDVVVTEYGIADLRGRSDAEVVAALLNVADSRFQGKLLEKAKAAWKIPSGHEIPEAHRTNLPGTLGRWLRPFRSTWLPDFPFGTDFDATERRLLPALELLARSQGSRRQLLTLAARGLRQRSAYGDELDRMGLAHPTSLRDHLTAAALAGALAQTTHSGDAN
;
A
#
# COMPACT_ATOMS: atom_id res chain seq x y z
N MET A 1 -39.87 -6.32 -18.42
CA MET A 1 -39.09 -6.06 -17.20
C MET A 1 -37.75 -6.73 -17.40
N PRO A 2 -36.62 -6.09 -17.08
CA PRO A 2 -35.33 -6.77 -17.11
C PRO A 2 -35.41 -7.99 -16.17
N GLU A 3 -34.77 -9.09 -16.58
CA GLU A 3 -34.79 -10.35 -15.83
C GLU A 3 -33.94 -10.18 -14.56
N ALA A 4 -34.44 -10.68 -13.43
CA ALA A 4 -33.70 -10.62 -12.17
C ALA A 4 -32.50 -11.59 -12.21
N PRO A 5 -31.40 -11.30 -11.47
CA PRO A 5 -30.25 -12.20 -11.42
C PRO A 5 -30.66 -13.58 -10.90
N THR A 6 -30.07 -14.64 -11.48
CA THR A 6 -30.23 -15.99 -10.93
C THR A 6 -29.48 -16.08 -9.59
N ARG A 7 -30.19 -16.34 -8.49
CA ARG A 7 -29.59 -16.42 -7.14
C ARG A 7 -29.21 -17.85 -6.76
N PHE A 8 -28.08 -17.97 -6.08
CA PHE A 8 -27.52 -19.22 -5.56
C PHE A 8 -27.14 -19.04 -4.10
N THR A 9 -27.25 -20.09 -3.30
CA THR A 9 -26.68 -20.15 -1.94
C THR A 9 -25.49 -21.10 -1.85
N ASP A 10 -25.24 -21.88 -2.91
CA ASP A 10 -24.14 -22.84 -3.02
C ASP A 10 -23.20 -22.42 -4.16
N ALA A 11 -21.95 -22.16 -3.82
CA ALA A 11 -20.92 -21.74 -4.77
C ALA A 11 -20.62 -22.81 -5.81
N GLU A 12 -20.69 -24.10 -5.43
CA GLU A 12 -20.42 -25.21 -6.34
C GLU A 12 -21.54 -25.36 -7.39
N ALA A 13 -22.80 -25.18 -7.00
CA ALA A 13 -23.92 -25.12 -7.92
C ALA A 13 -23.81 -23.94 -8.89
N MET A 14 -23.45 -22.75 -8.39
CA MET A 14 -23.25 -21.58 -9.22
C MET A 14 -22.09 -21.76 -10.21
N ALA A 15 -20.97 -22.32 -9.77
CA ALA A 15 -19.82 -22.62 -10.62
C ALA A 15 -20.18 -23.59 -11.78
N ARG A 16 -20.97 -24.64 -11.50
CA ARG A 16 -21.46 -25.55 -12.53
C ARG A 16 -22.38 -24.86 -13.54
N GLU A 17 -23.26 -23.98 -13.08
CA GLU A 17 -24.14 -23.21 -13.97
C GLU A 17 -23.34 -22.22 -14.84
N ILE A 18 -22.31 -21.56 -14.29
CA ILE A 18 -21.40 -20.70 -15.07
C ILE A 18 -20.77 -21.50 -16.21
N VAL A 19 -20.22 -22.69 -15.93
CA VAL A 19 -19.65 -23.58 -16.95
C VAL A 19 -20.71 -24.05 -17.95
N ALA A 20 -21.93 -24.31 -17.52
CA ALA A 20 -23.02 -24.71 -18.42
C ALA A 20 -23.38 -23.58 -19.41
N ARG A 21 -23.33 -22.31 -18.98
CA ARG A 21 -23.64 -21.14 -19.84
C ARG A 21 -22.49 -20.73 -20.75
N LEU A 22 -21.26 -20.72 -20.23
CA LEU A 22 -20.08 -20.20 -20.94
C LEU A 22 -19.25 -21.27 -21.66
N GLY A 23 -19.45 -22.54 -21.32
CA GLY A 23 -18.65 -23.65 -21.82
C GLY A 23 -17.38 -23.89 -21.00
N LYS A 24 -16.40 -24.56 -21.62
CA LYS A 24 -15.20 -25.08 -20.95
C LYS A 24 -13.97 -24.16 -21.02
N ASP A 25 -14.10 -22.96 -21.58
CA ASP A 25 -13.01 -21.98 -21.63
C ASP A 25 -13.44 -20.73 -20.87
N LEU A 26 -13.03 -20.62 -19.61
CA LEU A 26 -13.37 -19.51 -18.74
C LEU A 26 -12.21 -18.52 -18.67
N ARG A 27 -12.46 -17.28 -19.11
CA ARG A 27 -11.50 -16.16 -19.12
C ARG A 27 -12.03 -15.09 -18.19
N ILE A 28 -11.49 -15.09 -16.97
CA ILE A 28 -12.04 -14.37 -15.82
C ILE A 28 -11.32 -13.05 -15.60
N GLY A 29 -12.08 -11.96 -15.57
CA GLY A 29 -11.64 -10.67 -15.02
C GLY A 29 -12.01 -10.56 -13.54
N LEU A 30 -11.01 -10.32 -12.69
CA LEU A 30 -11.18 -10.03 -11.27
C LEU A 30 -10.74 -8.59 -10.93
N PRO A 31 -11.25 -8.00 -9.84
CA PRO A 31 -10.90 -6.65 -9.43
C PRO A 31 -9.45 -6.57 -8.94
N LEU A 32 -8.87 -5.37 -9.00
CA LEU A 32 -7.43 -5.17 -8.75
C LEU A 32 -7.03 -5.27 -7.27
N GLY A 33 -7.96 -5.13 -6.34
CA GLY A 33 -7.68 -5.05 -4.90
C GLY A 33 -8.57 -5.98 -4.06
N LEU A 34 -9.25 -5.41 -3.06
CA LEU A 34 -10.32 -6.09 -2.33
C LEU A 34 -11.47 -6.37 -3.31
N GLY A 35 -12.40 -7.26 -2.97
CA GLY A 35 -13.59 -7.44 -3.80
C GLY A 35 -13.54 -8.62 -4.76
N LYS A 36 -12.61 -9.57 -4.55
CA LYS A 36 -12.69 -10.89 -5.19
C LYS A 36 -13.76 -11.74 -4.49
N PRO A 37 -14.68 -12.39 -5.21
CA PRO A 37 -15.64 -13.33 -4.63
C PRO A 37 -14.96 -14.66 -4.32
N VAL A 38 -14.28 -14.75 -3.17
CA VAL A 38 -13.35 -15.85 -2.88
C VAL A 38 -14.06 -17.21 -2.84
N THR A 39 -15.28 -17.28 -2.32
CA THR A 39 -16.03 -18.54 -2.21
C THR A 39 -16.34 -19.09 -3.59
N LEU A 40 -16.85 -18.24 -4.49
CA LEU A 40 -17.15 -18.60 -5.87
C LEU A 40 -15.87 -18.91 -6.68
N LEU A 41 -14.82 -18.11 -6.50
CA LEU A 41 -13.54 -18.28 -7.19
C LEU A 41 -12.87 -19.61 -6.82
N ASN A 42 -12.94 -19.99 -5.54
CA ASN A 42 -12.44 -21.28 -5.07
C ASN A 42 -13.26 -22.45 -5.63
N ALA A 43 -14.60 -22.33 -5.71
CA ALA A 43 -15.45 -23.35 -6.35
C ALA A 43 -15.10 -23.56 -7.84
N LEU A 44 -14.93 -22.48 -8.60
CA LEU A 44 -14.49 -22.56 -10.00
C LEU A 44 -13.08 -23.16 -10.14
N THR A 45 -12.17 -22.81 -9.23
CA THR A 45 -10.82 -23.36 -9.20
C THR A 45 -10.86 -24.87 -8.95
N ARG A 46 -11.61 -25.34 -7.94
CA ARG A 46 -11.77 -26.77 -7.64
C ARG A 46 -12.40 -27.53 -8.79
N LEU A 47 -13.44 -26.98 -9.41
CA LEU A 47 -14.08 -27.58 -10.57
C LEU A 47 -13.10 -27.76 -11.74
N ALA A 48 -12.20 -26.80 -11.98
CA ALA A 48 -11.15 -26.92 -13.00
C ALA A 48 -10.05 -27.92 -12.61
N VAL A 49 -9.73 -28.06 -11.32
CA VAL A 49 -8.81 -29.12 -10.84
C VAL A 49 -9.40 -30.51 -11.09
N GLU A 50 -10.70 -30.69 -10.86
CA GLU A 50 -11.41 -31.96 -11.04
C GLU A 50 -11.66 -32.30 -12.53
N ASN A 51 -11.69 -31.29 -13.40
CA ASN A 51 -11.97 -31.44 -14.82
C ASN A 51 -10.87 -30.80 -15.70
N PRO A 52 -9.89 -31.59 -16.17
CA PRO A 52 -8.80 -31.10 -17.01
C PRO A 52 -9.23 -30.51 -18.38
N GLU A 53 -10.46 -30.77 -18.82
CA GLU A 53 -11.01 -30.17 -20.05
C GLU A 53 -11.54 -28.75 -19.82
N LEU A 54 -11.76 -28.33 -18.57
CA LEU A 54 -12.14 -26.98 -18.20
C LEU A 54 -10.88 -26.12 -18.09
N ARG A 55 -10.69 -25.20 -19.04
CA ARG A 55 -9.63 -24.19 -18.99
C ARG A 55 -10.09 -22.99 -18.18
N LEU A 56 -9.24 -22.54 -17.25
CA LEU A 56 -9.49 -21.42 -16.37
C LEU A 56 -8.33 -20.43 -16.46
N THR A 57 -8.53 -19.30 -17.15
CA THR A 57 -7.54 -18.20 -17.18
C THR A 57 -8.04 -17.05 -16.32
N ILE A 58 -7.26 -16.66 -15.31
CA ILE A 58 -7.60 -15.65 -14.31
C ILE A 58 -6.71 -14.42 -14.51
N PHE A 59 -7.33 -13.26 -14.71
CA PHE A 59 -6.68 -11.96 -14.76
C PHE A 59 -7.04 -11.15 -13.52
N THR A 60 -6.02 -10.70 -12.78
CA THR A 60 -6.24 -9.98 -11.52
C THR A 60 -5.08 -9.05 -11.17
N ALA A 61 -5.20 -8.36 -10.05
CA ALA A 61 -4.06 -7.82 -9.31
C ALA A 61 -4.26 -8.07 -7.81
N LEU A 62 -3.18 -7.89 -7.05
CA LEU A 62 -3.13 -7.91 -5.59
C LEU A 62 -3.90 -9.09 -5.00
N THR A 63 -3.45 -10.32 -5.29
CA THR A 63 -3.99 -11.52 -4.63
C THR A 63 -3.73 -11.44 -3.12
N LEU A 64 -4.76 -11.06 -2.37
CA LEU A 64 -4.70 -10.88 -0.92
C LEU A 64 -4.62 -12.22 -0.21
N GLU A 65 -3.69 -12.32 0.73
CA GLU A 65 -3.47 -13.52 1.51
C GLU A 65 -3.14 -13.19 2.95
N ARG A 66 -3.71 -13.99 3.86
CA ARG A 66 -3.29 -13.99 5.24
C ARG A 66 -1.82 -14.44 5.32
N PRO A 67 -1.00 -13.82 6.19
CA PRO A 67 0.38 -14.25 6.34
C PRO A 67 0.43 -15.69 6.86
N ALA A 68 1.32 -16.48 6.28
CA ALA A 68 1.69 -17.81 6.79
C ALA A 68 2.93 -17.62 7.68
N PRO A 69 2.83 -17.75 9.01
CA PRO A 69 3.93 -17.42 9.90
C PRO A 69 5.13 -18.36 9.69
N SER A 70 6.32 -17.77 9.51
CA SER A 70 7.56 -18.51 9.29
C SER A 70 8.44 -18.49 10.55
N GLY A 71 8.58 -19.65 11.18
CA GLY A 71 9.36 -19.80 12.42
C GLY A 71 8.56 -19.64 13.72
N ASP A 72 9.13 -20.13 14.81
CA ASP A 72 8.45 -20.33 16.09
C ASP A 72 7.93 -19.03 16.73
N MET A 73 8.73 -17.97 16.73
CA MET A 73 8.34 -16.68 17.31
C MET A 73 7.21 -15.99 16.53
N GLN A 74 7.25 -16.06 15.20
CA GLN A 74 6.17 -15.48 14.38
C GLN A 74 4.86 -16.24 14.58
N LYS A 75 4.92 -17.58 14.65
CA LYS A 75 3.73 -18.42 14.95
C LYS A 75 3.12 -18.06 16.31
N ARG A 76 3.94 -18.02 17.37
CA ARG A 76 3.50 -17.65 18.72
C ARG A 76 2.84 -16.27 18.77
N PHE A 77 3.33 -15.30 18.00
CA PHE A 77 2.76 -13.97 17.93
C PHE A 77 1.46 -13.94 17.11
N LEU A 78 1.49 -14.47 15.88
CA LEU A 78 0.42 -14.31 14.90
C LEU A 78 -0.74 -15.29 15.10
N ASP A 79 -0.48 -16.58 15.39
CA ASP A 79 -1.53 -17.61 15.42
C ASP A 79 -2.72 -17.24 16.34
N PRO A 80 -2.51 -16.72 17.57
CA PRO A 80 -3.62 -16.38 18.46
C PRO A 80 -4.41 -15.13 18.05
N ALA A 81 -3.87 -14.31 17.14
CA ALA A 81 -4.48 -13.05 16.71
C ALA A 81 -4.74 -13.00 15.21
N LEU A 82 -4.54 -14.10 14.48
CA LEU A 82 -4.50 -14.09 13.01
C LEU A 82 -5.87 -13.69 12.43
N ASP A 83 -6.98 -14.23 12.94
CA ASP A 83 -8.33 -13.86 12.51
C ASP A 83 -8.65 -12.41 12.92
N ARG A 84 -8.29 -12.03 14.15
CA ARG A 84 -8.54 -10.68 14.66
C ARG A 84 -7.80 -9.59 13.86
N LEU A 85 -6.58 -9.88 13.41
CA LEU A 85 -5.71 -8.92 12.70
C LEU A 85 -6.01 -8.86 11.20
N PHE A 86 -6.27 -10.00 10.55
CA PHE A 86 -6.41 -10.10 9.10
C PHE A 86 -7.83 -10.42 8.62
N GLY A 87 -8.79 -10.58 9.54
CA GLY A 87 -10.08 -11.19 9.29
C GLY A 87 -9.97 -12.71 9.20
N ALA A 88 -11.08 -13.41 9.44
CA ALA A 88 -11.29 -14.80 9.02
C ALA A 88 -11.40 -14.92 7.48
N TYR A 89 -10.50 -14.24 6.76
CA TYR A 89 -10.48 -14.17 5.31
C TYR A 89 -10.00 -15.50 4.72
N PRO A 90 -10.74 -16.10 3.78
CA PRO A 90 -10.42 -17.40 3.22
C PRO A 90 -9.13 -17.37 2.41
N GLN A 91 -8.41 -18.48 2.42
CA GLN A 91 -7.29 -18.70 1.50
C GLN A 91 -7.84 -18.88 0.07
N ILE A 92 -7.18 -18.25 -0.90
CA ILE A 92 -7.49 -18.45 -2.32
C ILE A 92 -6.79 -19.71 -2.82
N ASP A 93 -7.55 -20.65 -3.39
CA ASP A 93 -7.10 -22.01 -3.71
C ASP A 93 -6.00 -22.00 -4.79
N TYR A 94 -6.17 -21.25 -5.89
CA TYR A 94 -5.12 -21.16 -6.93
C TYR A 94 -3.82 -20.58 -6.37
N ALA A 95 -3.92 -19.63 -5.43
CA ALA A 95 -2.75 -18.96 -4.88
C ALA A 95 -1.93 -19.92 -4.02
N ALA A 96 -2.61 -20.73 -3.21
CA ALA A 96 -1.98 -21.81 -2.44
C ALA A 96 -1.30 -22.83 -3.36
N MET A 97 -1.98 -23.24 -4.44
CA MET A 97 -1.43 -24.19 -5.42
C MET A 97 -0.24 -23.64 -6.20
N LEU A 98 -0.24 -22.36 -6.57
CA LEU A 98 0.90 -21.69 -7.22
C LEU A 98 2.15 -21.76 -6.34
N ARG A 99 2.02 -21.44 -5.04
CA ARG A 99 3.16 -21.55 -4.09
C ARG A 99 3.62 -22.98 -3.89
N ALA A 100 2.68 -23.92 -3.84
CA ALA A 100 3.00 -25.33 -3.67
C ALA A 100 3.60 -25.96 -4.95
N GLY A 101 3.53 -25.28 -6.10
CA GLY A 101 3.92 -25.84 -7.39
C GLY A 101 2.98 -26.94 -7.87
N THR A 102 1.72 -26.91 -7.44
CA THR A 102 0.71 -27.94 -7.72
C THR A 102 -0.44 -27.44 -8.58
N LEU A 103 -0.39 -26.21 -9.08
CA LEU A 103 -1.44 -25.67 -9.95
C LEU A 103 -1.49 -26.48 -11.27
N PRO A 104 -2.63 -27.07 -11.65
CA PRO A 104 -2.77 -27.82 -12.90
C PRO A 104 -2.56 -26.94 -14.14
N ALA A 105 -2.08 -27.53 -15.24
CA ALA A 105 -1.76 -26.81 -16.47
C ALA A 105 -2.98 -26.19 -17.20
N ASN A 106 -4.20 -26.63 -16.89
CA ASN A 106 -5.44 -26.03 -17.40
C ASN A 106 -5.88 -24.78 -16.63
N ILE A 107 -5.17 -24.40 -15.56
CA ILE A 107 -5.40 -23.17 -14.79
C ILE A 107 -4.22 -22.23 -14.98
N GLU A 108 -4.49 -21.01 -15.42
CA GLU A 108 -3.52 -19.97 -15.70
C GLU A 108 -3.88 -18.72 -14.91
N VAL A 109 -2.90 -18.12 -14.23
CA VAL A 109 -3.11 -16.93 -13.39
C VAL A 109 -2.13 -15.85 -13.82
N ARG A 110 -2.65 -14.71 -14.24
CA ARG A 110 -1.88 -13.55 -14.68
C ARG A 110 -2.23 -12.37 -13.79
N GLU A 111 -1.23 -11.80 -13.14
CA GLU A 111 -1.42 -10.61 -12.29
C GLU A 111 -0.74 -9.38 -12.88
N PHE A 112 -1.41 -8.22 -12.76
CA PHE A 112 -0.85 -6.90 -13.11
C PHE A 112 -0.05 -6.28 -11.95
N PHE A 113 -0.27 -6.78 -10.73
CA PHE A 113 0.36 -6.29 -9.51
C PHE A 113 0.32 -7.37 -8.44
N PHE A 114 1.41 -7.54 -7.70
CA PHE A 114 1.58 -8.52 -6.65
C PHE A 114 1.42 -7.94 -5.25
N LEU A 115 0.93 -8.76 -4.33
CA LEU A 115 1.11 -8.50 -2.90
C LEU A 115 2.61 -8.55 -2.57
N ALA A 116 3.13 -7.43 -2.06
CA ALA A 116 4.57 -7.18 -1.95
C ALA A 116 5.35 -8.35 -1.34
N GLY A 117 6.25 -8.92 -2.14
CA GLY A 117 7.18 -9.98 -1.74
C GLY A 117 6.59 -11.39 -1.66
N ARG A 118 5.28 -11.57 -1.84
CA ARG A 118 4.62 -12.89 -1.71
C ARG A 118 4.99 -13.87 -2.81
N TRP A 119 5.22 -13.36 -4.02
CA TRP A 119 5.54 -14.17 -5.20
C TRP A 119 7.04 -14.28 -5.49
N LEU A 120 7.88 -13.80 -4.58
CA LEU A 120 9.32 -13.98 -4.70
C LEU A 120 9.70 -15.46 -4.58
N GLY A 121 10.42 -15.97 -5.58
CA GLY A 121 10.81 -17.38 -5.64
C GLY A 121 9.71 -18.32 -6.15
N VAL A 122 8.55 -17.81 -6.57
CA VAL A 122 7.48 -18.61 -7.20
C VAL A 122 7.57 -18.44 -8.71
N ALA A 123 8.19 -19.43 -9.39
CA ALA A 123 8.55 -19.30 -10.80
C ALA A 123 7.35 -19.05 -11.75
N PRO A 124 6.22 -19.77 -11.66
CA PRO A 124 5.07 -19.50 -12.54
C PRO A 124 4.53 -18.07 -12.40
N ALA A 125 4.35 -17.59 -11.16
CA ALA A 125 3.89 -16.23 -10.92
C ALA A 125 4.84 -15.19 -11.56
N GLN A 126 6.15 -15.33 -11.39
CA GLN A 126 7.13 -14.41 -12.00
C GLN A 126 7.14 -14.47 -13.54
N GLN A 127 6.81 -15.61 -14.14
CA GLN A 127 6.75 -15.80 -15.60
C GLN A 127 5.48 -15.22 -16.20
N ASP A 128 4.35 -15.30 -15.48
CA ASP A 128 3.03 -14.89 -15.94
C ASP A 128 2.63 -13.46 -15.49
N TYR A 129 3.55 -12.73 -14.85
CA TYR A 129 3.36 -11.32 -14.50
C TYR A 129 3.22 -10.43 -15.75
N ILE A 130 2.20 -9.58 -15.76
CA ILE A 130 1.99 -8.60 -16.81
C ILE A 130 2.43 -7.21 -16.32
N SER A 131 3.51 -6.69 -16.90
CA SER A 131 3.93 -5.31 -16.62
C SER A 131 3.07 -4.32 -17.40
N VAL A 132 2.18 -3.61 -16.68
CA VAL A 132 1.28 -2.62 -17.27
C VAL A 132 0.92 -1.55 -16.22
N ASN A 133 0.71 -0.32 -16.68
CA ASN A 133 0.11 0.73 -15.85
C ASN A 133 -1.38 0.44 -15.63
N TYR A 134 -1.94 0.82 -14.49
CA TYR A 134 -3.36 0.60 -14.21
C TYR A 134 -4.30 1.29 -15.20
N SER A 135 -3.94 2.46 -15.72
CA SER A 135 -4.68 3.13 -16.79
C SER A 135 -4.88 2.26 -18.06
N HIS A 136 -4.02 1.26 -18.29
CA HIS A 136 -4.09 0.34 -19.42
C HIS A 136 -4.47 -1.11 -19.04
N ALA A 137 -4.61 -1.43 -17.75
CA ALA A 137 -4.92 -2.79 -17.30
C ALA A 137 -6.24 -3.31 -17.90
N ARG A 138 -7.25 -2.44 -18.01
CA ARG A 138 -8.53 -2.75 -18.69
C ARG A 138 -8.31 -3.18 -20.15
N ASP A 139 -7.52 -2.44 -20.91
CA ASP A 139 -7.33 -2.72 -22.34
C ASP A 139 -6.55 -4.02 -22.56
N VAL A 140 -5.60 -4.31 -21.69
CA VAL A 140 -4.90 -5.61 -21.68
C VAL A 140 -5.87 -6.75 -21.34
N LEU A 141 -6.74 -6.58 -20.34
CA LEU A 141 -7.78 -7.56 -20.03
C LEU A 141 -8.69 -7.78 -21.24
N LEU A 142 -9.19 -6.71 -21.88
CA LEU A 142 -10.06 -6.79 -23.06
C LEU A 142 -9.41 -7.51 -24.25
N ALA A 143 -8.10 -7.35 -24.45
CA ALA A 143 -7.34 -8.07 -25.48
C ALA A 143 -7.32 -9.60 -25.26
N HIS A 144 -7.62 -10.05 -24.04
CA HIS A 144 -7.81 -11.46 -23.69
C HIS A 144 -9.27 -11.92 -23.73
N GLU A 145 -10.19 -11.07 -24.21
CA GLU A 145 -11.60 -11.39 -24.44
C GLU A 145 -12.29 -12.05 -23.23
N PRO A 146 -12.34 -11.39 -22.06
CA PRO A 146 -12.94 -11.97 -20.87
C PRO A 146 -14.40 -12.31 -21.15
N ASN A 147 -14.82 -13.52 -20.77
CA ASN A 147 -16.21 -13.96 -20.88
C ASN A 147 -16.91 -14.05 -19.52
N LEU A 148 -16.16 -13.86 -18.43
CA LEU A 148 -16.68 -13.86 -17.07
C LEU A 148 -16.05 -12.71 -16.27
N ILE A 149 -16.90 -11.93 -15.59
CA ILE A 149 -16.52 -10.92 -14.60
C ILE A 149 -17.00 -11.43 -13.25
N LEU A 150 -16.07 -11.50 -12.29
CA LEU A 150 -16.35 -11.94 -10.93
C LEU A 150 -16.10 -10.80 -9.95
N GLN A 151 -17.07 -10.50 -9.09
CA GLN A 151 -17.00 -9.35 -8.18
C GLN A 151 -17.68 -9.67 -6.84
N LEU A 152 -17.06 -9.29 -5.73
CA LEU A 152 -17.72 -9.20 -4.43
C LEU A 152 -18.52 -7.90 -4.39
N VAL A 153 -19.78 -7.96 -3.97
CA VAL A 153 -20.70 -6.82 -4.01
C VAL A 153 -21.44 -6.64 -2.68
N ALA A 154 -21.77 -5.39 -2.37
CA ALA A 154 -22.77 -5.05 -1.36
C ALA A 154 -24.15 -4.96 -2.03
N GLU A 155 -25.20 -5.24 -1.28
CA GLU A 155 -26.60 -5.14 -1.74
C GLU A 155 -27.38 -4.17 -0.86
N ASP A 156 -28.19 -3.33 -1.50
CA ASP A 156 -29.16 -2.45 -0.86
C ASP A 156 -30.43 -2.43 -1.71
N GLU A 157 -31.50 -3.03 -1.19
CA GLU A 157 -32.78 -3.24 -1.89
C GLU A 157 -32.62 -3.93 -3.26
N ASP A 158 -32.86 -3.21 -4.36
CA ASP A 158 -32.74 -3.70 -5.74
C ASP A 158 -31.44 -3.25 -6.44
N ARG A 159 -30.51 -2.68 -5.67
CA ARG A 159 -29.23 -2.14 -6.16
C ARG A 159 -28.06 -2.93 -5.60
N LEU A 160 -27.02 -3.02 -6.40
CA LEU A 160 -25.74 -3.60 -6.02
C LEU A 160 -24.67 -2.51 -6.03
N SER A 161 -23.63 -2.70 -5.23
CA SER A 161 -22.45 -1.85 -5.23
C SER A 161 -21.18 -2.69 -5.29
N MET A 162 -20.28 -2.34 -6.20
CA MET A 162 -18.90 -2.83 -6.25
C MET A 162 -18.07 -2.37 -5.04
N SER A 163 -18.64 -1.50 -4.18
CA SER A 163 -18.10 -1.04 -2.92
C SER A 163 -16.66 -0.54 -3.05
N CYS A 164 -15.71 -1.41 -2.73
CA CYS A 164 -14.31 -1.10 -2.56
C CYS A 164 -13.55 -1.04 -3.88
N ASN A 165 -14.07 -1.62 -4.96
CA ASN A 165 -13.29 -1.90 -6.15
C ASN A 165 -14.12 -1.79 -7.44
N PRO A 166 -14.59 -0.58 -7.81
CA PRO A 166 -15.10 -0.34 -9.17
C PRO A 166 -13.98 -0.26 -10.22
N ASP A 167 -12.73 -0.02 -9.80
CA ASP A 167 -11.49 0.02 -10.59
C ASP A 167 -11.59 -0.21 -12.11
N ILE A 168 -11.56 -1.45 -12.58
CA ILE A 168 -11.76 -1.85 -13.98
C ILE A 168 -13.20 -2.31 -14.21
N THR A 169 -13.87 -2.84 -13.18
CA THR A 169 -15.19 -3.45 -13.31
C THR A 169 -16.25 -2.44 -13.76
N ALA A 170 -16.20 -1.20 -13.29
CA ALA A 170 -17.15 -0.16 -13.69
C ALA A 170 -17.07 0.15 -15.20
N ASP A 171 -15.87 0.21 -15.77
CA ASP A 171 -15.68 0.36 -17.21
C ASP A 171 -16.23 -0.86 -17.98
N LEU A 172 -15.98 -2.08 -17.50
CA LEU A 172 -16.50 -3.30 -18.12
C LEU A 172 -18.03 -3.36 -18.07
N MET A 173 -18.64 -2.92 -16.97
CA MET A 173 -20.08 -2.81 -16.81
C MET A 173 -20.68 -1.76 -17.76
N ALA A 174 -20.02 -0.61 -17.92
CA ALA A 174 -20.42 0.38 -18.93
C ALA A 174 -20.34 -0.21 -20.36
N MET A 175 -19.29 -0.97 -20.67
CA MET A 175 -19.18 -1.65 -21.97
C MET A 175 -20.25 -2.72 -22.18
N ARG A 176 -20.65 -3.45 -21.13
CA ARG A 176 -21.78 -4.41 -21.17
C ARG A 176 -23.09 -3.69 -21.49
N ARG A 177 -23.37 -2.57 -20.82
CA ARG A 177 -24.58 -1.74 -21.07
C ARG A 177 -24.64 -1.23 -22.50
N ASP A 178 -23.51 -0.84 -23.07
CA ASP A 178 -23.41 -0.37 -24.46
C ASP A 178 -23.39 -1.51 -25.51
N GLY A 179 -23.39 -2.77 -25.09
CA GLY A 179 -23.29 -3.93 -25.98
C GLY A 179 -21.89 -4.15 -26.58
N ARG A 180 -20.85 -3.47 -26.07
CA ARG A 180 -19.45 -3.62 -26.51
C ARG A 180 -18.73 -4.79 -25.84
N LEU A 181 -19.30 -5.36 -24.78
CA LEU A 181 -18.79 -6.53 -24.07
C LEU A 181 -19.94 -7.49 -23.73
N THR A 182 -19.78 -8.78 -24.03
CA THR A 182 -20.80 -9.82 -23.78
C THR A 182 -20.44 -10.75 -22.63
N ALA A 183 -19.55 -10.32 -21.73
CA ALA A 183 -19.13 -11.12 -20.58
C ALA A 183 -20.29 -11.31 -19.59
N LEU A 184 -20.38 -12.49 -18.99
CA LEU A 184 -21.29 -12.76 -17.88
C LEU A 184 -20.76 -12.07 -16.62
N PHE A 185 -21.62 -11.40 -15.85
CA PHE A 185 -21.29 -10.86 -14.54
C PHE A 185 -21.88 -11.75 -13.44
N ALA A 186 -21.00 -12.30 -12.60
CA ALA A 186 -21.37 -13.09 -11.44
C ALA A 186 -20.84 -12.42 -10.16
N GLY A 187 -21.75 -12.13 -9.24
CA GLY A 187 -21.45 -11.49 -7.96
C GLY A 187 -21.46 -12.47 -6.78
N GLU A 188 -20.71 -12.18 -5.72
CA GLU A 188 -20.88 -12.76 -4.38
C GLU A 188 -21.26 -11.66 -3.40
N LEU A 189 -22.38 -11.83 -2.69
CA LEU A 189 -22.87 -10.87 -1.70
C LEU A 189 -22.01 -10.95 -0.45
N ASN A 190 -21.57 -9.80 0.06
CA ASN A 190 -20.94 -9.71 1.37
C ASN A 190 -21.45 -8.48 2.14
N PRO A 191 -22.17 -8.66 3.27
CA PRO A 191 -22.75 -7.57 4.04
C PRO A 191 -21.71 -6.73 4.81
N GLU A 192 -20.46 -7.20 4.91
CA GLU A 192 -19.37 -6.39 5.48
C GLU A 192 -18.84 -5.34 4.49
N LEU A 193 -19.19 -5.39 3.20
CA LEU A 193 -18.81 -4.33 2.26
C LEU A 193 -19.63 -3.05 2.52
N PRO A 194 -18.99 -1.87 2.58
CA PRO A 194 -19.73 -0.61 2.58
C PRO A 194 -20.41 -0.35 1.23
N PHE A 195 -21.70 -0.06 1.24
CA PHE A 195 -22.40 0.32 0.02
C PHE A 195 -21.95 1.72 -0.44
N MET A 196 -21.18 1.76 -1.52
CA MET A 196 -20.67 3.00 -2.12
C MET A 196 -21.55 3.39 -3.31
N GLU A 197 -21.95 4.66 -3.34
CA GLU A 197 -22.81 5.25 -4.36
C GLU A 197 -22.03 5.64 -5.63
N GLY A 198 -22.73 6.22 -6.61
CA GLY A 198 -22.11 6.72 -7.85
C GLY A 198 -21.75 5.57 -8.79
N GLU A 199 -20.56 5.65 -9.41
CA GLU A 199 -20.12 4.65 -10.41
C GLU A 199 -19.83 3.27 -9.82
N ALA A 200 -19.72 3.15 -8.50
CA ALA A 200 -19.66 1.85 -7.82
C ALA A 200 -21.03 1.16 -7.76
N ALA A 201 -22.14 1.90 -7.80
CA ALA A 201 -23.48 1.36 -7.67
C ALA A 201 -24.14 1.12 -9.03
N PHE A 202 -24.88 0.03 -9.15
CA PHE A 202 -25.58 -0.35 -10.38
C PHE A 202 -26.89 -1.08 -10.05
N PRO A 203 -27.90 -1.05 -10.95
CA PRO A 203 -29.13 -1.82 -10.80
C PRO A 203 -28.85 -3.32 -10.70
N GLY A 204 -29.51 -4.01 -9.76
CA GLY A 204 -29.27 -5.43 -9.51
C GLY A 204 -29.53 -6.36 -10.71
N HIS A 205 -30.38 -5.93 -11.65
CA HIS A 205 -30.66 -6.67 -12.88
C HIS A 205 -29.51 -6.64 -13.91
N GLU A 206 -28.46 -5.84 -13.72
CA GLU A 206 -27.26 -5.92 -14.57
C GLU A 206 -26.33 -7.08 -14.16
N ALA A 207 -26.53 -7.68 -12.99
CA ALA A 207 -25.89 -8.94 -12.63
C ALA A 207 -26.64 -10.11 -13.29
N ASP A 208 -25.90 -11.07 -13.85
CA ASP A 208 -26.53 -12.27 -14.43
C ASP A 208 -26.81 -13.31 -13.33
N MET A 209 -25.89 -13.42 -12.36
CA MET A 209 -25.93 -14.41 -11.30
C MET A 209 -25.38 -13.84 -9.98
N LEU A 210 -25.97 -14.22 -8.85
CA LEU A 210 -25.52 -13.80 -7.52
C LEU A 210 -25.39 -15.01 -6.58
N LEU A 211 -24.26 -15.12 -5.89
CA LEU A 211 -24.07 -15.98 -4.74
C LEU A 211 -24.43 -15.21 -3.47
N ASP A 212 -25.40 -15.72 -2.72
CA ASP A 212 -25.78 -15.26 -1.38
C ASP A 212 -25.43 -16.38 -0.39
N PRO A 213 -24.15 -16.47 0.04
CA PRO A 213 -23.69 -17.59 0.83
C PRO A 213 -24.35 -17.53 2.23
N PRO A 214 -24.73 -18.68 2.82
CA PRO A 214 -25.36 -18.71 4.14
C PRO A 214 -24.46 -18.14 5.25
N GLU A 215 -23.15 -18.26 5.07
CA GLU A 215 -22.12 -17.72 5.96
C GLU A 215 -21.13 -16.90 5.11
N PRO A 216 -21.27 -15.57 5.03
CA PRO A 216 -20.31 -14.72 4.34
C PRO A 216 -18.98 -14.67 5.12
N PHE A 217 -17.86 -14.62 4.40
CA PHE A 217 -16.54 -14.53 5.02
C PHE A 217 -16.23 -13.12 5.53
N GLU A 218 -15.34 -13.01 6.54
CA GLU A 218 -14.83 -11.71 7.00
C GLU A 218 -13.86 -11.08 5.98
N LEU A 219 -14.01 -9.79 5.71
CA LEU A 219 -13.12 -9.08 4.78
C LEU A 219 -11.66 -9.10 5.23
N PHE A 220 -10.74 -9.10 4.26
CA PHE A 220 -9.31 -8.95 4.54
C PHE A 220 -9.04 -7.61 5.23
N SER A 221 -8.41 -7.68 6.41
CA SER A 221 -8.01 -6.51 7.19
C SER A 221 -6.52 -6.24 7.00
N ALA A 222 -6.18 -5.05 6.50
CA ALA A 222 -4.79 -4.61 6.39
C ALA A 222 -4.31 -4.10 7.75
N VAL A 223 -3.35 -4.81 8.35
CA VAL A 223 -2.82 -4.45 9.67
C VAL A 223 -1.96 -3.20 9.59
N LYS A 224 -2.29 -2.19 10.40
CA LYS A 224 -1.53 -0.94 10.46
C LYS A 224 -0.12 -1.16 10.99
N ARG A 225 0.86 -0.55 10.34
CA ARG A 225 2.27 -0.60 10.77
C ARG A 225 2.62 0.66 11.56
N PRO A 226 3.51 0.57 12.55
CA PRO A 226 3.97 1.76 13.26
C PRO A 226 4.69 2.72 12.30
N VAL A 227 4.48 4.01 12.52
CA VAL A 227 5.15 5.12 11.83
C VAL A 227 6.44 5.45 12.58
N ASP A 228 7.57 5.15 11.94
CA ASP A 228 8.89 5.43 12.49
C ASP A 228 9.33 6.89 12.25
N ASP A 229 10.46 7.26 12.85
CA ASP A 229 11.03 8.61 12.74
C ASP A 229 11.30 9.01 11.28
N ALA A 230 11.72 8.08 10.43
CA ALA A 230 11.99 8.38 9.02
C ALA A 230 10.69 8.72 8.27
N ALA A 231 9.64 7.93 8.47
CA ALA A 231 8.33 8.19 7.90
C ALA A 231 7.74 9.52 8.41
N HIS A 232 7.80 9.80 9.71
CA HIS A 232 7.36 11.08 10.28
C HIS A 232 8.10 12.27 9.66
N ALA A 233 9.43 12.21 9.56
CA ALA A 233 10.20 13.28 8.91
C ALA A 233 9.84 13.45 7.44
N ILE A 234 9.66 12.35 6.69
CA ILE A 234 9.19 12.40 5.30
C ILE A 234 7.82 13.09 5.24
N GLY A 235 6.87 12.72 6.11
CA GLY A 235 5.55 13.35 6.19
C GLY A 235 5.61 14.85 6.45
N LEU A 236 6.46 15.27 7.39
CA LEU A 236 6.70 16.69 7.70
C LEU A 236 7.28 17.43 6.49
N HIS A 237 8.30 16.90 5.84
CA HIS A 237 8.87 17.51 4.62
C HIS A 237 7.84 17.58 3.48
N VAL A 238 7.04 16.53 3.29
CA VAL A 238 5.98 16.51 2.28
C VAL A 238 4.89 17.53 2.57
N SER A 239 4.55 17.78 3.85
CA SER A 239 3.50 18.75 4.20
C SER A 239 3.79 20.17 3.70
N ARG A 240 5.08 20.53 3.56
CA ARG A 240 5.57 21.80 3.00
C ARG A 240 5.35 21.95 1.50
N LEU A 241 5.02 20.86 0.80
CA LEU A 241 4.81 20.84 -0.64
C LEU A 241 3.33 21.00 -1.03
N VAL A 242 2.39 20.76 -0.12
CA VAL A 242 0.95 20.67 -0.43
C VAL A 242 0.32 22.07 -0.37
N PRO A 243 -0.09 22.70 -1.48
CA PRO A 243 -0.72 24.02 -1.42
C PRO A 243 -2.17 23.92 -0.90
N ASP A 244 -2.64 24.98 -0.22
CA ASP A 244 -4.07 25.12 0.03
C ASP A 244 -4.85 25.27 -1.28
N GLY A 245 -6.08 24.76 -1.32
CA GLY A 245 -6.84 24.66 -2.56
C GLY A 245 -6.27 23.65 -3.56
N GLY A 246 -5.30 22.81 -3.15
CA GLY A 246 -4.65 21.83 -4.01
C GLY A 246 -5.40 20.50 -4.15
N THR A 247 -4.74 19.59 -4.85
CA THR A 247 -5.19 18.20 -5.05
C THR A 247 -4.21 17.23 -4.43
N LEU A 248 -4.70 16.19 -3.76
CA LEU A 248 -3.88 15.25 -3.02
C LEU A 248 -4.10 13.81 -3.49
N GLN A 249 -2.99 13.12 -3.76
CA GLN A 249 -2.91 11.66 -3.78
C GLN A 249 -1.81 11.25 -2.81
N ILE A 250 -2.12 10.30 -1.93
CA ILE A 250 -1.14 9.65 -1.05
C ILE A 250 -1.29 8.13 -1.17
N GLY A 251 -0.18 7.42 -1.07
CA GLY A 251 -0.13 5.96 -1.09
C GLY A 251 -0.42 5.31 0.27
N ILE A 252 -0.29 3.99 0.31
CA ILE A 252 -0.54 3.15 1.50
C ILE A 252 0.59 3.19 2.54
N GLY A 253 0.25 2.79 3.76
CA GLY A 253 1.21 2.46 4.82
C GLY A 253 1.80 3.67 5.53
N ALA A 254 2.86 3.42 6.30
CA ALA A 254 3.38 4.36 7.30
C ALA A 254 3.74 5.76 6.75
N ILE A 255 4.24 5.87 5.51
CA ILE A 255 4.55 7.17 4.91
C ILE A 255 3.26 7.93 4.57
N GLY A 256 2.23 7.26 4.02
CA GLY A 256 0.93 7.88 3.77
C GLY A 256 0.28 8.38 5.06
N ASP A 257 0.34 7.57 6.12
CA ASP A 257 -0.15 7.94 7.44
C ASP A 257 0.62 9.14 8.03
N ALA A 258 1.95 9.16 7.88
CA ALA A 258 2.78 10.27 8.33
C ALA A 258 2.47 11.57 7.58
N VAL A 259 2.23 11.50 6.26
CA VAL A 259 1.83 12.66 5.46
C VAL A 259 0.49 13.19 5.96
N ALA A 260 -0.53 12.33 6.11
CA ALA A 260 -1.83 12.75 6.61
C ALA A 260 -1.74 13.36 8.02
N GLN A 261 -0.94 12.77 8.91
CA GLN A 261 -0.72 13.31 10.25
C GLN A 261 -0.06 14.70 10.21
N ALA A 262 0.96 14.89 9.36
CA ALA A 262 1.61 16.18 9.19
C ALA A 262 0.66 17.24 8.62
N LEU A 263 -0.21 16.88 7.67
CA LEU A 263 -1.24 17.79 7.14
C LEU A 263 -2.31 18.15 8.18
N LEU A 264 -2.70 17.22 9.05
CA LEU A 264 -3.59 17.48 10.18
C LEU A 264 -2.95 18.42 11.21
N LEU A 265 -1.67 18.23 11.53
CA LEU A 265 -0.92 19.13 12.41
C LEU A 265 -0.82 20.53 11.79
N ARG A 266 -0.59 20.60 10.49
CA ARG A 266 -0.54 21.87 9.76
C ARG A 266 -1.87 22.61 9.80
N ASP A 267 -2.98 21.90 9.56
CA ASP A 267 -4.31 22.51 9.63
C ASP A 267 -4.63 23.10 11.00
N ARG A 268 -4.12 22.48 12.07
CA ARG A 268 -4.23 23.00 13.45
C ARG A 268 -3.20 24.08 13.80
N GLY A 269 -2.29 24.41 12.89
CA GLY A 269 -1.19 25.36 13.14
C GLY A 269 -0.08 24.82 14.05
N GLU A 270 -0.05 23.52 14.31
CA GLU A 270 0.88 22.86 15.24
C GLU A 270 2.20 22.46 14.56
N VAL A 271 2.22 22.33 13.23
CA VAL A 271 3.40 21.87 12.48
C VAL A 271 4.57 22.86 12.51
N ALA A 272 4.29 24.16 12.67
CA ALA A 272 5.28 25.22 12.57
C ALA A 272 6.41 25.09 13.60
N GLU A 273 6.09 24.66 14.82
CA GLU A 273 7.08 24.41 15.87
C GLU A 273 8.03 23.26 15.49
N ILE A 274 7.46 22.17 14.96
CA ILE A 274 8.21 21.01 14.51
C ILE A 274 9.14 21.39 13.35
N HIS A 275 8.62 22.19 12.41
CA HIS A 275 9.35 22.68 11.25
C HIS A 275 10.48 23.63 11.61
N ALA A 276 10.27 24.54 12.57
CA ALA A 276 11.30 25.46 13.06
C ALA A 276 12.43 24.73 13.80
N ALA A 277 12.13 23.62 14.47
CA ALA A 277 13.13 22.78 15.13
C ALA A 277 13.92 21.88 14.16
N SER A 278 13.57 21.84 12.87
CA SER A 278 14.23 20.94 11.91
C SER A 278 15.67 21.36 11.64
N PRO A 279 16.65 20.43 11.77
CA PRO A 279 18.03 20.70 11.42
C PRO A 279 18.28 20.62 9.90
N PHE A 280 17.28 20.19 9.14
CA PHE A 280 17.38 19.98 7.69
C PHE A 280 16.78 21.17 6.92
N PRO A 281 17.45 21.65 5.86
CA PRO A 281 16.89 22.73 5.04
C PRO A 281 15.57 22.32 4.36
N GLY A 282 14.56 23.21 4.41
CA GLY A 282 13.23 22.96 3.84
C GLY A 282 13.12 22.97 2.31
N GLY A 283 14.24 22.98 1.57
CA GLY A 283 14.26 22.84 0.12
C GLY A 283 13.62 23.98 -0.70
N GLY A 284 13.31 25.12 -0.06
CA GLY A 284 12.64 26.26 -0.69
C GLY A 284 11.10 26.19 -0.69
N PHE A 285 10.52 25.14 -0.10
CA PHE A 285 9.09 24.99 0.08
C PHE A 285 8.67 25.35 1.51
N ALA A 286 7.57 26.09 1.65
CA ALA A 286 7.20 26.73 2.92
C ALA A 286 5.67 26.74 3.17
N GLU A 287 4.94 25.75 2.64
CA GLU A 287 3.53 25.58 2.93
C GLU A 287 3.33 25.16 4.40
N ASP A 288 3.13 26.14 5.28
CA ASP A 288 3.00 25.93 6.73
C ASP A 288 1.67 26.45 7.31
N ALA A 289 0.89 27.21 6.53
CA ALA A 289 -0.39 27.77 6.97
C ALA A 289 -1.53 26.73 6.93
N PRO A 290 -2.52 26.80 7.82
CA PRO A 290 -3.75 25.98 7.75
C PRO A 290 -4.45 26.00 6.39
N PHE A 291 -5.34 25.03 6.15
CA PHE A 291 -6.10 24.97 4.90
C PHE A 291 -7.35 25.84 5.01
N GLU A 292 -7.42 26.95 4.28
CA GLU A 292 -8.60 27.83 4.21
C GLU A 292 -9.60 27.37 3.15
N THR A 293 -9.11 26.96 1.98
CA THR A 293 -9.93 26.40 0.91
C THR A 293 -10.18 24.92 1.13
N GLY A 294 -9.16 24.19 1.59
CA GLY A 294 -9.17 22.74 1.71
C GLY A 294 -8.68 22.04 0.44
N LEU A 295 -8.53 20.73 0.53
CA LEU A 295 -8.00 19.89 -0.52
C LEU A 295 -9.11 19.11 -1.24
N TYR A 296 -8.81 18.71 -2.47
CA TYR A 296 -9.54 17.67 -3.21
C TYR A 296 -8.72 16.38 -3.24
N GLY A 297 -9.32 15.23 -2.96
CA GLY A 297 -8.67 13.93 -3.06
C GLY A 297 -8.94 13.28 -4.41
N VAL A 298 -7.91 12.93 -5.17
CA VAL A 298 -8.02 11.98 -6.28
C VAL A 298 -6.91 10.96 -6.15
N THR A 299 -7.26 9.71 -5.92
CA THR A 299 -6.30 8.67 -5.54
C THR A 299 -6.62 7.36 -6.22
N GLU A 300 -5.59 6.55 -6.45
CA GLU A 300 -5.81 5.16 -6.84
C GLU A 300 -6.41 4.37 -5.68
N MET A 301 -5.84 4.53 -4.48
CA MET A 301 -6.30 3.85 -3.27
C MET A 301 -6.85 4.84 -2.25
N LEU A 302 -8.08 4.62 -1.78
CA LEU A 302 -8.58 5.29 -0.59
C LEU A 302 -7.96 4.62 0.64
N VAL A 303 -7.18 5.40 1.38
CA VAL A 303 -6.44 4.97 2.57
C VAL A 303 -6.95 5.70 3.80
N ASP A 304 -6.68 5.16 5.00
CA ASP A 304 -7.20 5.76 6.23
C ASP A 304 -6.73 7.21 6.43
N GLY A 305 -5.49 7.54 6.07
CA GLY A 305 -4.99 8.91 6.12
C GLY A 305 -5.86 9.91 5.33
N LEU A 306 -6.37 9.53 4.14
CA LEU A 306 -7.30 10.38 3.38
C LEU A 306 -8.66 10.48 4.05
N LEU A 307 -9.16 9.37 4.62
CA LEU A 307 -10.43 9.36 5.34
C LEU A 307 -10.37 10.28 6.59
N GLN A 308 -9.25 10.28 7.31
CA GLN A 308 -9.01 11.16 8.46
C GLN A 308 -8.96 12.64 8.05
N LEU A 309 -8.28 12.97 6.94
CA LEU A 309 -8.26 14.32 6.39
C LEU A 309 -9.65 14.78 5.93
N PHE A 310 -10.46 13.88 5.38
CA PHE A 310 -11.85 14.17 5.02
C PHE A 310 -12.74 14.38 6.24
N GLU A 311 -12.63 13.51 7.24
CA GLU A 311 -13.46 13.60 8.45
C GLU A 311 -13.15 14.83 9.31
N SER A 312 -11.89 15.28 9.32
CA SER A 312 -11.44 16.52 9.97
C SER A 312 -11.79 17.79 9.18
N GLY A 313 -12.20 17.66 7.92
CA GLY A 313 -12.55 18.78 7.05
C GLY A 313 -11.39 19.38 6.26
N VAL A 314 -10.17 18.83 6.33
CA VAL A 314 -9.05 19.25 5.47
C VAL A 314 -9.35 18.94 4.01
N ILE A 315 -9.83 17.73 3.71
CA ILE A 315 -10.37 17.39 2.40
C ILE A 315 -11.85 17.76 2.38
N ARG A 316 -12.19 18.79 1.62
CA ARG A 316 -13.57 19.33 1.54
C ARG A 316 -13.87 20.02 0.20
N ARG A 317 -12.87 20.23 -0.65
CA ARG A 317 -13.06 20.90 -1.94
C ARG A 317 -13.83 19.98 -2.86
N ASP A 318 -14.99 20.46 -3.32
CA ASP A 318 -15.86 19.71 -4.22
C ASP A 318 -15.29 19.73 -5.64
N ALA A 319 -15.22 18.56 -6.27
CA ALA A 319 -15.06 18.38 -7.69
C ALA A 319 -16.10 17.35 -8.13
N GLU A 320 -16.91 17.69 -9.13
CA GLU A 320 -17.93 16.78 -9.69
C GLU A 320 -18.89 16.20 -8.63
N GLY A 321 -19.19 16.96 -7.56
CA GLY A 321 -20.10 16.54 -6.50
C GLY A 321 -19.46 15.75 -5.37
N ALA A 322 -18.17 15.43 -5.44
CA ALA A 322 -17.43 14.69 -4.42
C ALA A 322 -16.17 15.43 -3.94
N ALA A 323 -15.76 15.17 -2.70
CA ALA A 323 -14.50 15.68 -2.15
C ALA A 323 -13.33 14.70 -2.37
N ILE A 324 -13.64 13.42 -2.58
CA ILE A 324 -12.69 12.36 -2.87
C ILE A 324 -13.17 11.54 -4.06
N HIS A 325 -12.29 11.30 -5.03
CA HIS A 325 -12.41 10.23 -6.02
C HIS A 325 -11.34 9.17 -5.77
N ALA A 326 -11.74 7.90 -5.66
CA ALA A 326 -10.82 6.80 -5.39
C ALA A 326 -11.08 5.58 -6.29
N GLY A 327 -9.99 4.95 -6.76
CA GLY A 327 -10.04 3.78 -7.63
C GLY A 327 -10.50 2.52 -6.89
N PHE A 328 -9.89 2.26 -5.74
CA PHE A 328 -10.25 1.16 -4.86
C PHE A 328 -9.80 1.35 -3.40
N PHE A 329 -10.11 0.42 -2.49
CA PHE A 329 -9.51 0.37 -1.15
C PHE A 329 -9.32 -1.04 -0.58
N VAL A 330 -8.24 -1.21 0.19
CA VAL A 330 -7.94 -2.36 1.06
C VAL A 330 -7.38 -1.76 2.35
N GLU A 331 -8.09 -1.89 3.45
CA GLU A 331 -7.78 -1.20 4.72
C GLU A 331 -8.14 -2.05 5.94
N SER A 332 -8.04 -1.48 7.15
CA SER A 332 -8.41 -2.18 8.37
C SER A 332 -9.92 -2.41 8.50
N ARG A 333 -10.32 -3.36 9.35
CA ARG A 333 -11.75 -3.63 9.65
C ARG A 333 -12.49 -2.39 10.16
N ASP A 334 -11.84 -1.56 10.96
CA ASP A 334 -12.41 -0.31 11.48
C ASP A 334 -12.71 0.69 10.37
N PHE A 335 -11.83 0.80 9.37
CA PHE A 335 -12.04 1.66 8.21
C PHE A 335 -13.32 1.28 7.45
N TYR A 336 -13.53 -0.02 7.17
CA TYR A 336 -14.76 -0.49 6.52
C TYR A 336 -16.00 -0.19 7.38
N ALA A 337 -15.90 -0.40 8.70
CA ALA A 337 -17.00 -0.14 9.62
C ALA A 337 -17.35 1.35 9.70
N ARG A 338 -16.35 2.24 9.66
CA ARG A 338 -16.56 3.70 9.59
C ARG A 338 -17.29 4.11 8.33
N LEU A 339 -16.90 3.60 7.16
CA LEU A 339 -17.62 3.85 5.91
C LEU A 339 -19.07 3.33 5.96
N ARG A 340 -19.31 2.14 6.53
CA ARG A 340 -20.69 1.61 6.68
C ARG A 340 -21.57 2.50 7.57
N LYS A 341 -21.00 3.02 8.67
CA LYS A 341 -21.72 3.87 9.64
C LYS A 341 -21.76 5.36 9.26
N MET A 342 -21.01 5.77 8.24
CA MET A 342 -20.97 7.16 7.79
C MET A 342 -22.34 7.58 7.26
N PRO A 343 -22.84 8.77 7.64
CA PRO A 343 -24.11 9.28 7.10
C PRO A 343 -24.11 9.29 5.57
N PRO A 344 -25.20 8.88 4.90
CA PRO A 344 -25.24 8.72 3.44
C PRO A 344 -24.79 9.95 2.66
N GLU A 345 -25.19 11.15 3.10
CA GLU A 345 -24.83 12.42 2.48
C GLU A 345 -23.33 12.74 2.58
N LYS A 346 -22.68 12.33 3.68
CA LYS A 346 -21.24 12.47 3.87
C LYS A 346 -20.49 11.40 3.08
N ARG A 347 -20.99 10.16 3.09
CA ARG A 347 -20.41 9.05 2.33
C ARG A 347 -20.46 9.30 0.82
N ALA A 348 -21.53 9.93 0.32
CA ALA A 348 -21.67 10.32 -1.09
C ALA A 348 -20.61 11.32 -1.57
N LYS A 349 -19.91 12.01 -0.65
CA LYS A 349 -18.73 12.85 -1.00
C LYS A 349 -17.46 12.04 -1.24
N ILE A 350 -17.50 10.73 -1.08
CA ILE A 350 -16.44 9.78 -1.45
C ILE A 350 -16.94 8.98 -2.65
N ALA A 351 -16.55 9.40 -3.85
CA ALA A 351 -16.88 8.73 -5.09
C ALA A 351 -15.85 7.64 -5.38
N MET A 352 -16.30 6.39 -5.41
CA MET A 352 -15.48 5.29 -5.91
C MET A 352 -15.62 5.25 -7.44
N ALA A 353 -14.52 5.42 -8.16
CA ALA A 353 -14.46 5.67 -9.60
C ALA A 353 -13.51 4.69 -10.30
N PRO A 354 -13.62 4.44 -11.61
CA PRO A 354 -12.71 3.56 -12.32
C PRO A 354 -11.30 4.16 -12.43
N VAL A 355 -10.30 3.30 -12.64
CA VAL A 355 -8.92 3.74 -12.87
C VAL A 355 -8.77 4.55 -14.16
N SER A 356 -9.71 4.42 -15.11
CA SER A 356 -9.82 5.27 -16.30
C SER A 356 -10.21 6.73 -15.98
N TYR A 357 -10.66 7.00 -14.75
CA TYR A 357 -10.86 8.33 -14.19
C TYR A 357 -9.69 8.73 -13.29
N THR A 358 -9.37 7.96 -12.24
CA THR A 358 -8.40 8.37 -11.20
C THR A 358 -6.96 8.41 -11.70
N ASN A 359 -6.57 7.46 -12.56
CA ASN A 359 -5.19 7.27 -12.97
C ASN A 359 -4.86 7.95 -14.32
N THR A 360 -5.77 8.71 -14.91
CA THR A 360 -5.46 9.42 -16.17
C THR A 360 -6.23 10.73 -16.31
N LEU A 361 -5.72 11.63 -17.15
CA LEU A 361 -6.46 12.81 -17.61
C LEU A 361 -7.25 12.52 -18.89
N LEU A 362 -6.90 11.46 -19.64
CA LEU A 362 -7.50 11.14 -20.93
C LEU A 362 -8.99 10.81 -20.79
N GLY A 363 -9.78 11.25 -21.78
CA GLY A 363 -11.24 11.01 -21.80
C GLY A 363 -12.08 12.05 -21.03
N GLY A 364 -11.44 13.06 -20.43
CA GLY A 364 -12.12 14.14 -19.70
C GLY A 364 -11.16 15.27 -19.33
N GLU A 365 -10.21 15.59 -20.21
CA GLU A 365 -9.04 16.40 -19.84
C GLU A 365 -9.40 17.78 -19.30
N ALA A 366 -10.38 18.47 -19.90
CA ALA A 366 -10.75 19.82 -19.48
C ALA A 366 -11.22 19.83 -18.01
N ASP A 367 -12.19 18.97 -17.68
CA ASP A 367 -12.78 18.89 -16.34
C ASP A 367 -11.77 18.36 -15.32
N ARG A 368 -11.00 17.32 -15.68
CA ARG A 368 -9.99 16.74 -14.79
C ARG A 368 -8.84 17.71 -14.53
N ARG A 369 -8.44 18.54 -15.50
CA ARG A 369 -7.44 19.59 -15.28
C ARG A 369 -7.99 20.70 -14.39
N ALA A 370 -9.24 21.11 -14.60
CA ALA A 370 -9.91 22.10 -13.77
C ALA A 370 -10.05 21.61 -12.31
N ALA A 371 -10.34 20.33 -12.11
CA ALA A 371 -10.45 19.70 -10.79
C ALA A 371 -9.08 19.44 -10.12
N ARG A 372 -8.00 19.22 -10.88
CA ARG A 372 -6.69 18.79 -10.37
C ARG A 372 -5.66 19.92 -10.24
N GLN A 373 -6.08 21.09 -9.77
CA GLN A 373 -5.18 22.22 -9.48
C GLN A 373 -4.26 21.93 -8.29
N GLY A 374 -3.06 22.49 -8.33
CA GLY A 374 -2.05 22.39 -7.27
C GLY A 374 -1.68 20.96 -6.92
N ALA A 375 -1.77 20.03 -7.86
CA ALA A 375 -1.77 18.60 -7.55
C ALA A 375 -0.44 18.12 -6.98
N ARG A 376 -0.50 17.34 -5.89
CA ARG A 376 0.62 16.64 -5.28
C ARG A 376 0.33 15.16 -5.28
N PHE A 377 1.02 14.44 -6.15
CA PHE A 377 0.91 12.99 -6.23
C PHE A 377 2.09 12.34 -5.55
N ILE A 378 1.84 11.70 -4.41
CA ILE A 378 2.86 11.23 -3.48
C ILE A 378 2.94 9.70 -3.53
N ASN A 379 4.08 9.20 -4.00
CA ASN A 379 4.30 7.77 -4.20
C ASN A 379 5.61 7.33 -3.53
N SER A 380 5.61 6.12 -2.96
CA SER A 380 6.82 5.54 -2.37
C SER A 380 7.65 4.79 -3.42
N ALA A 381 8.97 4.81 -3.25
CA ALA A 381 9.91 4.07 -4.10
C ALA A 381 10.83 3.15 -3.29
N MET A 382 11.37 2.13 -3.94
CA MET A 382 12.39 1.25 -3.36
C MET A 382 13.78 1.89 -3.44
N LYS A 383 14.12 2.51 -4.58
CA LYS A 383 15.40 3.17 -4.82
C LYS A 383 15.28 4.31 -5.83
N VAL A 384 16.20 5.27 -5.72
CA VAL A 384 16.39 6.38 -6.65
C VAL A 384 17.86 6.44 -7.06
N THR A 385 18.14 6.54 -8.35
CA THR A 385 19.51 6.76 -8.84
C THR A 385 19.91 8.23 -8.66
N LEU A 386 21.21 8.53 -8.57
CA LEU A 386 21.72 9.92 -8.52
C LEU A 386 21.41 10.73 -9.79
N LEU A 387 20.92 10.09 -10.85
CA LEU A 387 20.42 10.75 -12.06
C LEU A 387 18.90 10.98 -12.03
N GLY A 388 18.19 10.49 -11.00
CA GLY A 388 16.76 10.69 -10.80
C GLY A 388 15.84 9.62 -11.39
N ALA A 389 16.38 8.50 -11.91
CA ALA A 389 15.54 7.33 -12.25
C ALA A 389 15.05 6.63 -10.97
N VAL A 390 13.83 6.11 -10.99
CA VAL A 390 13.15 5.50 -9.84
C VAL A 390 12.85 4.04 -10.10
N ASN A 391 13.08 3.20 -9.09
CA ASN A 391 12.66 1.80 -9.06
C ASN A 391 11.75 1.57 -7.85
N SER A 392 10.61 0.92 -8.08
CA SER A 392 9.56 0.74 -7.06
C SER A 392 9.01 -0.68 -6.98
N ASP A 393 9.27 -1.52 -7.97
CA ASP A 393 8.53 -2.77 -8.14
C ASP A 393 9.40 -4.02 -8.36
N THR A 394 10.67 -3.88 -8.74
CA THR A 394 11.54 -5.02 -9.07
C THR A 394 12.87 -5.01 -8.31
N ARG A 395 13.44 -6.20 -8.10
CA ARG A 395 14.82 -6.37 -7.63
C ARG A 395 15.82 -6.22 -8.78
N ALA A 396 17.10 -6.09 -8.45
CA ALA A 396 18.16 -5.89 -9.44
C ALA A 396 18.27 -7.05 -10.45
N GLU A 397 17.95 -8.27 -10.02
CA GLU A 397 17.89 -9.48 -10.83
C GLU A 397 16.61 -9.61 -11.69
N GLY A 398 15.69 -8.66 -11.62
CA GLY A 398 14.45 -8.64 -12.40
C GLY A 398 13.25 -9.32 -11.72
N GLN A 399 13.41 -9.91 -10.54
CA GLN A 399 12.27 -10.46 -9.79
C GLN A 399 11.31 -9.33 -9.35
N VAL A 400 10.04 -9.49 -9.68
CA VAL A 400 8.96 -8.57 -9.32
C VAL A 400 8.59 -8.75 -7.86
N VAL A 401 8.60 -7.65 -7.11
CA VAL A 401 8.22 -7.57 -5.71
C VAL A 401 6.73 -7.27 -5.57
N SER A 402 6.24 -6.27 -6.30
CA SER A 402 4.84 -5.82 -6.29
C SER A 402 4.35 -5.59 -7.72
N GLY A 403 4.59 -4.42 -8.28
CA GLY A 403 4.25 -4.09 -9.65
C GLY A 403 4.26 -2.58 -9.87
N VAL A 404 4.13 -2.15 -11.12
CA VAL A 404 4.19 -0.72 -11.49
C VAL A 404 2.99 0.04 -10.89
N GLY A 405 1.81 -0.56 -10.92
CA GLY A 405 0.56 0.06 -10.45
C GLY A 405 0.26 1.36 -11.18
N GLY A 406 -0.29 2.35 -10.49
CA GLY A 406 -0.49 3.71 -11.02
C GLY A 406 0.65 4.69 -10.74
N GLN A 407 1.81 4.26 -10.24
CA GLN A 407 2.89 5.22 -9.93
C GLN A 407 3.27 6.03 -11.17
N HIS A 408 3.53 5.35 -12.30
CA HIS A 408 3.85 6.03 -13.56
C HIS A 408 2.67 6.89 -14.05
N ASP A 409 1.43 6.41 -13.88
CA ASP A 409 0.23 7.15 -14.24
C ASP A 409 0.19 8.53 -13.55
N PHE A 410 0.33 8.59 -12.23
CA PHE A 410 0.36 9.86 -11.51
C PHE A 410 1.58 10.73 -11.84
N VAL A 411 2.74 10.14 -12.13
CA VAL A 411 3.91 10.89 -12.62
C VAL A 411 3.57 11.60 -13.92
N THR A 412 2.98 10.90 -14.90
CA THR A 412 2.62 11.52 -16.19
C THR A 412 1.58 12.61 -16.02
N GLN A 413 0.61 12.44 -15.12
CA GLN A 413 -0.37 13.46 -14.80
C GLN A 413 0.29 14.72 -14.20
N ALA A 414 1.22 14.57 -13.25
CA ALA A 414 1.96 15.70 -12.71
C ALA A 414 2.74 16.48 -13.78
N HIS A 415 3.27 15.77 -14.79
CA HIS A 415 3.96 16.43 -15.90
C HIS A 415 3.01 17.11 -16.89
N ALA A 416 1.79 16.61 -17.01
CA ALA A 416 0.76 17.16 -17.88
C ALA A 416 0.01 18.35 -17.27
N LEU A 417 -0.13 18.41 -15.94
CA LEU A 417 -0.75 19.52 -15.21
C LEU A 417 0.23 20.70 -15.09
N GLU A 418 -0.26 21.92 -15.24
CA GLU A 418 0.56 23.15 -15.24
C GLU A 418 1.28 23.36 -13.89
N ASP A 419 0.59 23.09 -12.79
CA ASP A 419 1.05 23.29 -11.42
C ASP A 419 1.17 21.97 -10.63
N GLY A 420 1.05 20.83 -11.31
CA GLY A 420 1.14 19.49 -10.73
C GLY A 420 2.58 19.07 -10.43
N ARG A 421 2.78 18.34 -9.34
CA ARG A 421 4.08 17.81 -8.92
C ARG A 421 3.99 16.33 -8.55
N SER A 422 4.95 15.56 -9.03
CA SER A 422 5.18 14.16 -8.63
C SER A 422 6.21 14.13 -7.51
N ILE A 423 5.83 13.54 -6.38
CA ILE A 423 6.66 13.45 -5.18
C ILE A 423 6.97 11.98 -4.92
N ILE A 424 8.26 11.64 -5.02
CA ILE A 424 8.76 10.30 -4.73
C ILE A 424 9.36 10.29 -3.33
N THR A 425 8.78 9.49 -2.44
CA THR A 425 9.23 9.35 -1.05
C THR A 425 9.98 8.04 -0.85
N LEU A 426 11.08 8.08 -0.12
CA LEU A 426 11.78 6.87 0.33
C LEU A 426 12.67 7.17 1.53
N PRO A 427 12.81 6.24 2.50
CA PRO A 427 13.89 6.32 3.46
C PRO A 427 15.25 6.37 2.74
N ALA A 428 16.19 7.18 3.20
CA ALA A 428 17.50 7.32 2.58
C ALA A 428 18.33 6.02 2.65
N THR A 429 18.03 5.17 3.63
CA THR A 429 18.69 3.87 3.81
C THR A 429 17.70 2.74 4.09
N ARG A 430 18.15 1.51 3.85
CA ARG A 430 17.45 0.28 4.25
C ARG A 430 18.43 -0.74 4.79
N ARG A 431 17.93 -1.76 5.49
CA ARG A 431 18.72 -2.95 5.83
C ARG A 431 18.35 -4.10 4.89
N GLY A 432 19.32 -4.51 4.07
CA GLY A 432 19.26 -5.74 3.28
C GLY A 432 19.97 -6.90 3.99
N SER A 433 20.03 -8.06 3.33
CA SER A 433 20.81 -9.23 3.79
C SER A 433 22.30 -8.93 3.94
N GLY A 434 22.84 -8.00 3.13
CA GLY A 434 24.22 -7.51 3.19
C GLY A 434 24.48 -6.44 4.25
N GLY A 435 23.48 -6.09 5.06
CA GLY A 435 23.57 -5.03 6.07
C GLY A 435 22.92 -3.72 5.62
N LEU A 436 23.45 -2.59 6.08
CA LEU A 436 22.89 -1.28 5.77
C LEU A 436 23.27 -0.86 4.34
N GLU A 437 22.27 -0.46 3.55
CA GLU A 437 22.39 0.00 2.18
C GLU A 437 21.77 1.38 2.00
N SER A 438 22.28 2.16 1.05
CA SER A 438 21.65 3.40 0.59
C SER A 438 20.52 3.08 -0.39
N ASN A 439 19.42 3.81 -0.29
CA ASN A 439 18.34 3.80 -1.28
C ASN A 439 18.55 4.88 -2.36
N ILE A 440 19.40 5.87 -2.10
CA ILE A 440 19.97 6.73 -3.14
C ILE A 440 21.23 6.06 -3.67
N VAL A 441 21.23 5.66 -4.93
CA VAL A 441 22.29 4.83 -5.52
C VAL A 441 22.89 5.45 -6.77
N TRP A 442 24.08 5.00 -7.16
CA TRP A 442 24.65 5.36 -8.46
C TRP A 442 24.30 4.35 -9.54
N ASP A 443 24.23 3.07 -9.16
CA ASP A 443 24.16 1.95 -10.09
C ASP A 443 22.82 1.93 -10.83
N ASN A 444 22.82 1.43 -12.06
CA ASN A 444 21.63 1.36 -12.90
C ASN A 444 20.60 0.39 -12.28
N LEU A 445 19.33 0.73 -12.39
CA LEU A 445 18.22 -0.06 -11.85
C LEU A 445 17.25 -0.41 -12.98
N PRO A 446 16.47 -1.50 -12.88
CA PRO A 446 15.25 -1.61 -13.67
C PRO A 446 14.34 -0.42 -13.33
N GLU A 447 13.96 0.36 -14.33
CA GLU A 447 13.29 1.65 -14.12
C GLU A 447 11.77 1.49 -14.12
N THR A 448 11.13 1.93 -13.04
CA THR A 448 9.67 2.14 -12.98
C THR A 448 9.33 3.54 -13.50
N VAL A 449 10.11 4.54 -13.10
CA VAL A 449 10.01 5.92 -13.62
C VAL A 449 11.36 6.31 -14.23
N PRO A 450 11.41 6.52 -15.57
CA PRO A 450 12.62 6.97 -16.24
C PRO A 450 13.07 8.36 -15.78
N ARG A 451 14.39 8.60 -15.78
CA ARG A 451 14.98 9.85 -15.25
C ARG A 451 14.50 11.15 -15.89
N HIS A 452 13.97 11.11 -17.13
CA HIS A 452 13.46 12.32 -17.78
C HIS A 452 12.12 12.79 -17.20
N LEU A 453 11.43 11.93 -16.42
CA LEU A 453 10.23 12.25 -15.67
C LEU A 453 10.52 12.58 -14.19
N ARG A 454 11.79 12.72 -13.79
CA ARG A 454 12.17 13.10 -12.42
C ARG A 454 11.52 14.42 -12.03
N ASP A 455 11.05 14.49 -10.79
CA ASP A 455 10.41 15.68 -10.24
C ASP A 455 10.87 15.97 -8.81
N VAL A 456 10.15 15.56 -7.77
CA VAL A 456 10.59 15.73 -6.37
C VAL A 456 10.97 14.38 -5.77
N VAL A 457 12.06 14.35 -5.01
CA VAL A 457 12.45 13.21 -4.16
C VAL A 457 12.55 13.67 -2.71
N VAL A 458 11.90 12.96 -1.79
CA VAL A 458 11.90 13.27 -0.36
C VAL A 458 12.41 12.08 0.44
N THR A 459 13.39 12.34 1.30
CA THR A 459 13.84 11.42 2.35
C THR A 459 13.60 12.04 3.71
N GLU A 460 13.93 11.32 4.79
CA GLU A 460 13.91 11.85 6.16
C GLU A 460 14.82 13.08 6.35
N TYR A 461 15.76 13.30 5.43
CA TYR A 461 16.76 14.38 5.48
C TYR A 461 16.40 15.61 4.65
N GLY A 462 15.26 15.62 3.97
CA GLY A 462 14.75 16.80 3.28
C GLY A 462 14.25 16.53 1.87
N ILE A 463 14.19 17.61 1.07
CA ILE A 463 13.56 17.65 -0.23
C ILE A 463 14.61 17.93 -1.32
N ALA A 464 14.65 17.05 -2.33
CA ALA A 464 15.41 17.25 -3.56
C ALA A 464 14.45 17.55 -4.71
N ASP A 465 14.40 18.81 -5.13
CA ASP A 465 13.64 19.27 -6.31
C ASP A 465 14.50 19.10 -7.57
N LEU A 466 14.02 18.35 -8.57
CA LEU A 466 14.80 17.86 -9.71
C LEU A 466 14.24 18.26 -11.08
N ARG A 467 12.97 18.68 -11.15
CA ARG A 467 12.29 18.94 -12.42
C ARG A 467 12.99 20.07 -13.18
N GLY A 468 13.27 19.84 -14.46
CA GLY A 468 13.94 20.83 -15.33
C GLY A 468 15.41 21.11 -15.01
N ARG A 469 15.98 20.50 -13.97
CA ARG A 469 17.39 20.72 -13.58
C ARG A 469 18.36 19.91 -14.43
N SER A 470 19.59 20.40 -14.57
CA SER A 470 20.70 19.66 -15.19
C SER A 470 21.10 18.44 -14.37
N ASP A 471 21.79 17.48 -14.99
CA ASP A 471 22.28 16.29 -14.27
C ASP A 471 23.18 16.65 -13.07
N ALA A 472 24.02 17.69 -13.19
CA ALA A 472 24.89 18.11 -12.08
C ALA A 472 24.10 18.67 -10.89
N GLU A 473 23.06 19.47 -11.16
CA GLU A 473 22.18 19.99 -10.12
C GLU A 473 21.36 18.89 -9.47
N VAL A 474 20.91 17.90 -10.24
CA VAL A 474 20.18 16.73 -9.72
C VAL A 474 21.05 15.85 -8.84
N VAL A 475 22.28 15.55 -9.28
CA VAL A 475 23.23 14.81 -8.44
C VAL A 475 23.48 15.56 -7.14
N ALA A 476 23.72 16.88 -7.19
CA ALA A 476 23.93 17.70 -6.01
C ALA A 476 22.71 17.67 -5.07
N ALA A 477 21.50 17.84 -5.60
CA ALA A 477 20.26 17.81 -4.82
C ALA A 477 20.02 16.44 -4.16
N LEU A 478 20.25 15.33 -4.87
CA LEU A 478 20.08 13.99 -4.32
C LEU A 478 21.17 13.64 -3.29
N LEU A 479 22.40 14.13 -3.45
CA LEU A 479 23.43 14.00 -2.42
C LEU A 479 23.02 14.73 -1.13
N ASN A 480 22.37 15.89 -1.23
CA ASN A 480 21.92 16.68 -0.09
C ASN A 480 20.84 16.00 0.78
N VAL A 481 20.12 15.03 0.22
CA VAL A 481 19.10 14.25 0.94
C VAL A 481 19.50 12.78 1.13
N ALA A 482 20.73 12.41 0.76
CA ALA A 482 21.31 11.11 1.04
C ALA A 482 21.84 11.03 2.47
N ASP A 483 21.89 9.81 3.01
CA ASP A 483 22.52 9.56 4.31
C ASP A 483 24.03 9.81 4.24
N SER A 484 24.56 10.55 5.21
CA SER A 484 25.96 11.00 5.23
C SER A 484 26.98 9.86 5.29
N ARG A 485 26.58 8.65 5.72
CA ARG A 485 27.43 7.46 5.68
C ARG A 485 27.73 6.98 4.25
N PHE A 486 26.92 7.39 3.27
CA PHE A 486 27.04 6.97 1.87
C PHE A 486 27.38 8.13 0.91
N GLN A 487 27.08 9.37 1.29
CA GLN A 487 27.35 10.61 0.53
C GLN A 487 28.73 10.65 -0.13
N GLY A 488 29.81 10.38 0.62
CA GLY A 488 31.18 10.44 0.09
C GLY A 488 31.43 9.50 -1.08
N LYS A 489 31.03 8.22 -0.96
CA LYS A 489 31.18 7.23 -2.04
C LYS A 489 30.33 7.57 -3.26
N LEU A 490 29.14 8.11 -3.05
CA LEU A 490 28.23 8.53 -4.11
C LEU A 490 28.80 9.74 -4.88
N LEU A 491 29.35 10.72 -4.17
CA LEU A 491 30.01 11.88 -4.77
C LEU A 491 31.22 11.47 -5.63
N GLU A 492 32.06 10.56 -5.14
CA GLU A 492 33.22 10.06 -5.90
C GLU A 492 32.79 9.37 -7.20
N LYS A 493 31.75 8.53 -7.16
CA LYS A 493 31.18 7.91 -8.38
C LYS A 493 30.69 8.96 -9.37
N ALA A 494 30.00 10.01 -8.89
CA ALA A 494 29.50 11.08 -9.74
C ALA A 494 30.61 11.93 -10.37
N LYS A 495 31.67 12.24 -9.62
CA LYS A 495 32.86 12.95 -10.12
C LYS A 495 33.58 12.13 -11.20
N ALA A 496 33.78 10.83 -10.94
CA ALA A 496 34.43 9.92 -11.88
C ALA A 496 33.67 9.81 -13.22
N ALA A 497 32.35 9.99 -13.20
CA ALA A 497 31.50 9.97 -14.39
C ALA A 497 31.26 11.36 -15.02
N TRP A 498 31.93 12.41 -14.53
CA TRP A 498 31.76 13.80 -15.00
C TRP A 498 30.32 14.32 -14.88
N LYS A 499 29.54 13.77 -13.95
CA LYS A 499 28.15 14.18 -13.69
C LYS A 499 28.05 15.29 -12.65
N ILE A 500 29.16 15.70 -12.05
CA ILE A 500 29.25 16.84 -11.14
C ILE A 500 30.67 17.44 -11.19
N PRO A 501 30.88 18.74 -10.95
CA PRO A 501 32.22 19.33 -10.97
C PRO A 501 33.19 18.62 -10.01
N SER A 502 34.45 18.45 -10.43
CA SER A 502 35.47 17.78 -9.63
C SER A 502 35.72 18.46 -8.27
N GLY A 503 35.62 19.80 -8.23
CA GLY A 503 35.70 20.61 -7.01
C GLY A 503 34.40 20.72 -6.22
N HIS A 504 33.32 20.05 -6.63
CA HIS A 504 32.08 20.08 -5.87
C HIS A 504 32.27 19.42 -4.49
N GLU A 505 31.75 20.08 -3.47
CA GLU A 505 31.60 19.55 -2.13
C GLU A 505 30.14 19.64 -1.70
N ILE A 506 29.68 18.63 -0.98
CA ILE A 506 28.35 18.64 -0.37
C ILE A 506 28.30 19.80 0.65
N PRO A 507 27.27 20.66 0.65
CA PRO A 507 27.20 21.79 1.60
C PRO A 507 27.17 21.32 3.06
N GLU A 508 27.73 22.11 3.97
CA GLU A 508 27.90 21.75 5.39
C GLU A 508 26.59 21.32 6.07
N ALA A 509 25.50 22.03 5.79
CA ALA A 509 24.17 21.74 6.33
C ALA A 509 23.65 20.33 6.01
N HIS A 510 24.19 19.66 4.99
CA HIS A 510 23.77 18.32 4.56
C HIS A 510 24.78 17.22 4.94
N ARG A 511 25.89 17.56 5.62
CA ARG A 511 26.94 16.59 6.03
C ARG A 511 26.61 15.84 7.33
N THR A 512 25.47 16.14 7.95
CA THR A 512 25.01 15.53 9.21
C THR A 512 23.67 14.80 9.08
N ASN A 513 23.34 14.37 7.85
CA ASN A 513 22.20 13.52 7.51
C ASN A 513 22.41 12.11 8.10
N LEU A 514 22.18 12.01 9.41
CA LEU A 514 22.44 10.82 10.22
C LEU A 514 21.21 10.50 11.08
N PRO A 515 20.96 9.22 11.39
CA PRO A 515 19.83 8.82 12.25
C PRO A 515 19.83 9.52 13.62
N GLY A 516 21.01 9.81 14.19
CA GLY A 516 21.10 10.53 15.46
C GLY A 516 20.68 12.01 15.38
N THR A 517 20.86 12.65 14.22
CA THR A 517 20.37 14.03 13.99
C THR A 517 18.86 14.03 13.84
N LEU A 518 18.31 13.08 13.10
CA LEU A 518 16.87 12.87 12.97
C LEU A 518 16.20 12.61 14.33
N GLY A 519 16.73 11.68 15.12
CA GLY A 519 16.17 11.35 16.43
C GLY A 519 16.14 12.56 17.37
N ARG A 520 17.20 13.38 17.40
CA ARG A 520 17.22 14.62 18.21
C ARG A 520 16.16 15.64 17.78
N TRP A 521 15.86 15.73 16.48
CA TRP A 521 14.81 16.61 15.97
C TRP A 521 13.42 16.15 16.41
N LEU A 522 13.11 14.87 16.23
CA LEU A 522 11.74 14.38 16.43
C LEU A 522 11.41 14.04 17.88
N ARG A 523 12.40 13.65 18.68
CA ARG A 523 12.22 13.18 20.07
C ARG A 523 11.33 14.08 20.94
N PRO A 524 11.44 15.42 20.92
CA PRO A 524 10.56 16.30 21.70
C PRO A 524 9.06 16.18 21.35
N PHE A 525 8.73 15.72 20.14
CA PHE A 525 7.38 15.69 19.59
C PHE A 525 6.75 14.29 19.53
N ARG A 526 7.51 13.22 19.83
CA ARG A 526 7.07 11.82 19.68
C ARG A 526 5.92 11.44 20.62
N SER A 527 5.91 11.97 21.84
CA SER A 527 4.87 11.66 22.83
C SER A 527 3.56 12.42 22.62
N THR A 528 3.55 13.45 21.77
CA THR A 528 2.39 14.33 21.57
C THR A 528 1.88 14.27 20.13
N TRP A 529 2.66 14.77 19.18
CA TRP A 529 2.22 15.02 17.81
C TRP A 529 2.60 13.93 16.82
N LEU A 530 3.65 13.15 17.11
CA LEU A 530 4.21 12.15 16.19
C LEU A 530 4.16 10.73 16.80
N PRO A 531 2.97 10.19 17.14
CA PRO A 531 2.85 8.85 17.72
C PRO A 531 3.17 7.75 16.69
N ASP A 532 3.43 6.53 17.18
CA ASP A 532 3.65 5.35 16.30
C ASP A 532 2.40 4.97 15.49
N PHE A 533 1.21 5.26 16.01
CA PHE A 533 -0.06 4.91 15.36
C PHE A 533 -0.99 6.12 15.38
N PRO A 534 -0.78 7.11 14.49
CA PRO A 534 -1.54 8.37 14.50
C PRO A 534 -3.05 8.17 14.34
N PHE A 535 -3.45 7.09 13.67
CA PHE A 535 -4.86 6.80 13.36
C PHE A 535 -5.34 5.49 14.02
N GLY A 536 -4.79 5.16 15.18
CA GLY A 536 -5.12 3.92 15.89
C GLY A 536 -4.44 2.69 15.31
N THR A 537 -4.74 1.53 15.90
CA THR A 537 -4.01 0.28 15.65
C THR A 537 -4.86 -0.93 15.99
N ASP A 538 -4.67 -2.01 15.24
CA ASP A 538 -5.30 -3.30 15.52
C ASP A 538 -4.59 -4.06 16.64
N PHE A 539 -3.42 -3.60 17.11
CA PHE A 539 -2.66 -4.27 18.16
C PHE A 539 -3.10 -3.86 19.57
N ASP A 540 -3.20 -4.82 20.47
CA ASP A 540 -3.45 -4.51 21.89
C ASP A 540 -2.21 -3.89 22.57
N ALA A 541 -2.33 -3.50 23.86
CA ALA A 541 -1.21 -2.89 24.58
C ALA A 541 0.01 -3.82 24.72
N THR A 542 -0.21 -5.12 24.86
CA THR A 542 0.85 -6.13 25.00
C THR A 542 1.53 -6.37 23.65
N GLU A 543 0.77 -6.51 22.59
CA GLU A 543 1.26 -6.70 21.22
C GLU A 543 2.06 -5.50 20.72
N ARG A 544 1.63 -4.28 21.03
CA ARG A 544 2.40 -3.06 20.72
C ARG A 544 3.78 -3.06 21.37
N ARG A 545 3.91 -3.58 22.61
CA ARG A 545 5.20 -3.73 23.28
C ARG A 545 6.04 -4.87 22.69
N LEU A 546 5.38 -5.94 22.23
CA LEU A 546 6.04 -7.08 21.58
C LEU A 546 6.63 -6.73 20.21
N LEU A 547 5.96 -5.91 19.39
CA LEU A 547 6.38 -5.63 18.00
C LEU A 547 7.85 -5.17 17.87
N PRO A 548 8.31 -4.11 18.55
CA PRO A 548 9.72 -3.70 18.49
C PRO A 548 10.68 -4.77 19.02
N ALA A 549 10.28 -5.52 20.05
CA ALA A 549 11.12 -6.56 20.66
C ALA A 549 11.28 -7.77 19.71
N LEU A 550 10.21 -8.18 19.03
CA LEU A 550 10.23 -9.22 18.02
C LEU A 550 11.08 -8.81 16.81
N GLU A 551 11.00 -7.54 16.40
CA GLU A 551 11.84 -7.02 15.33
C GLU A 551 13.32 -7.03 15.72
N LEU A 552 13.65 -6.59 16.94
CA LEU A 552 15.02 -6.67 17.48
C LEU A 552 15.53 -8.12 17.52
N LEU A 553 14.70 -9.07 17.99
CA LEU A 553 15.04 -10.48 18.02
C LEU A 553 15.29 -11.04 16.62
N ALA A 554 14.40 -10.73 15.66
CA ALA A 554 14.55 -11.15 14.27
C ALA A 554 15.87 -10.63 13.68
N ARG A 555 16.20 -9.35 13.93
CA ARG A 555 17.48 -8.74 13.53
C ARG A 555 18.69 -9.41 14.19
N SER A 556 18.54 -9.94 15.40
CA SER A 556 19.62 -10.61 16.13
C SER A 556 19.76 -12.11 15.82
N GLN A 557 18.84 -12.74 15.09
CA GLN A 557 18.89 -14.20 14.82
C GLN A 557 20.19 -14.65 14.13
N GLY A 558 20.81 -13.78 13.32
CA GLY A 558 22.10 -14.05 12.67
C GLY A 558 23.33 -13.94 13.58
N SER A 559 23.19 -13.51 14.84
CA SER A 559 24.31 -13.27 15.75
C SER A 559 24.11 -13.93 17.11
N ARG A 560 24.80 -15.06 17.32
CA ARG A 560 24.80 -15.78 18.61
C ARG A 560 25.19 -14.87 19.78
N ARG A 561 26.13 -13.95 19.58
CA ARG A 561 26.57 -13.01 20.60
C ARG A 561 25.45 -12.04 21.00
N GLN A 562 24.71 -11.51 20.03
CA GLN A 562 23.60 -10.59 20.31
C GLN A 562 22.47 -11.32 21.03
N LEU A 563 22.08 -12.50 20.57
CA LEU A 563 21.06 -13.32 21.23
C LEU A 563 21.42 -13.67 22.68
N LEU A 564 22.67 -14.07 22.93
CA LEU A 564 23.14 -14.35 24.29
C LEU A 564 23.15 -13.10 25.17
N THR A 565 23.46 -11.93 24.59
CA THR A 565 23.43 -10.65 25.32
C THR A 565 22.00 -10.30 25.72
N LEU A 566 21.04 -10.45 24.79
CA LEU A 566 19.62 -10.26 25.08
C LEU A 566 19.15 -11.26 26.15
N ALA A 567 19.47 -12.55 25.99
CA ALA A 567 19.10 -13.57 26.97
C ALA A 567 19.65 -13.27 28.38
N ALA A 568 20.94 -12.90 28.48
CA ALA A 568 21.55 -12.53 29.75
C ALA A 568 20.87 -11.32 30.42
N ARG A 569 20.45 -10.32 29.62
CA ARG A 569 19.68 -9.16 30.10
C ARG A 569 18.31 -9.57 30.62
N GLY A 570 17.60 -10.42 29.89
CA GLY A 570 16.25 -10.83 30.23
C GLY A 570 16.16 -11.79 31.41
N LEU A 571 17.20 -12.60 31.70
CA LEU A 571 17.22 -13.50 32.87
C LEU A 571 16.95 -12.76 34.19
N ARG A 572 17.32 -11.48 34.31
CA ARG A 572 17.12 -10.67 35.52
C ARG A 572 15.80 -9.89 35.55
N GLN A 573 15.11 -9.77 34.41
CA GLN A 573 13.94 -8.91 34.25
C GLN A 573 12.69 -9.67 33.80
N ARG A 574 12.77 -11.00 33.76
CA ARG A 574 11.72 -11.86 33.22
C ARG A 574 10.37 -11.69 33.92
N SER A 575 10.37 -11.46 35.24
CA SER A 575 9.15 -11.21 36.01
C SER A 575 8.46 -9.89 35.68
N ALA A 576 9.14 -8.94 35.05
CA ALA A 576 8.57 -7.64 34.68
C ALA A 576 7.74 -7.67 33.39
N TYR A 577 7.82 -8.75 32.61
CA TYR A 577 7.17 -8.90 31.29
C TYR A 577 6.26 -10.13 31.23
N GLY A 578 5.50 -10.36 32.30
CA GLY A 578 4.65 -11.56 32.45
C GLY A 578 3.61 -11.67 31.33
N ASP A 579 2.90 -10.58 31.05
CA ASP A 579 1.82 -10.54 30.05
C ASP A 579 2.36 -10.78 28.63
N GLU A 580 3.52 -10.21 28.27
CA GLU A 580 4.15 -10.41 26.97
C GLU A 580 4.66 -11.85 26.80
N LEU A 581 5.23 -12.42 27.86
CA LEU A 581 5.68 -13.81 27.85
C LEU A 581 4.50 -14.76 27.76
N ASP A 582 3.40 -14.49 28.47
CA ASP A 582 2.18 -15.30 28.40
C ASP A 582 1.54 -15.23 27.01
N ARG A 583 1.42 -14.02 26.45
CA ARG A 583 0.93 -13.79 25.08
C ARG A 583 1.72 -14.56 24.02
N MET A 584 2.99 -14.85 24.27
CA MET A 584 3.89 -15.62 23.40
C MET A 584 3.99 -17.12 23.78
N GLY A 585 3.24 -17.58 24.79
CA GLY A 585 3.30 -18.95 25.29
C GLY A 585 4.63 -19.32 25.94
N LEU A 586 5.27 -18.35 26.61
CA LEU A 586 6.61 -18.39 27.21
C LEU A 586 6.62 -18.02 28.71
N ALA A 587 5.45 -17.85 29.33
CA ALA A 587 5.33 -17.66 30.79
C ALA A 587 5.85 -18.88 31.56
N HIS A 588 5.48 -20.09 31.11
CA HIS A 588 5.85 -21.37 31.72
C HIS A 588 6.62 -22.29 30.74
N PRO A 589 7.90 -22.00 30.42
CA PRO A 589 8.70 -22.75 29.48
C PRO A 589 8.95 -24.17 30.00
N THR A 590 8.78 -25.15 29.13
CA THR A 590 8.92 -26.58 29.46
C THR A 590 10.22 -27.18 28.93
N SER A 591 10.91 -26.48 28.02
CA SER A 591 12.17 -26.91 27.41
C SER A 591 13.30 -25.89 27.63
N LEU A 592 14.56 -26.35 27.60
CA LEU A 592 15.74 -25.46 27.64
C LEU A 592 15.70 -24.40 26.52
N ARG A 593 15.16 -24.77 25.36
CA ARG A 593 14.96 -23.85 24.23
C ARG A 593 13.96 -22.75 24.57
N ASP A 594 12.84 -23.09 25.19
CA ASP A 594 11.82 -22.10 25.58
C ASP A 594 12.35 -21.19 26.70
N HIS A 595 13.14 -21.72 27.63
CA HIS A 595 13.80 -20.91 28.65
C HIS A 595 14.74 -19.85 28.05
N LEU A 596 15.56 -20.25 27.07
CA LEU A 596 16.45 -19.32 26.35
C LEU A 596 15.64 -18.30 25.53
N THR A 597 14.57 -18.75 24.88
CA THR A 597 13.70 -17.90 24.05
C THR A 597 12.96 -16.86 24.91
N ALA A 598 12.41 -17.27 26.04
CA ALA A 598 11.77 -16.40 27.02
C ALA A 598 12.75 -15.36 27.58
N ALA A 599 13.98 -15.78 27.91
CA ALA A 599 15.02 -14.87 28.38
C ALA A 599 15.43 -13.88 27.28
N ALA A 600 15.61 -14.33 26.03
CA ALA A 600 15.94 -13.44 24.92
C ALA A 600 14.84 -12.42 24.65
N LEU A 601 13.56 -12.84 24.68
CA LEU A 601 12.41 -11.95 24.53
C LEU A 601 12.31 -10.92 25.66
N ALA A 602 12.44 -11.33 26.92
CA ALA A 602 12.46 -10.39 28.04
C ALA A 602 13.61 -9.39 27.94
N GLY A 603 14.77 -9.82 27.43
CA GLY A 603 15.91 -8.93 27.18
C GLY A 603 15.67 -7.94 26.05
N ALA A 604 15.00 -8.39 24.98
CA ALA A 604 14.61 -7.52 23.88
C ALA A 604 13.58 -6.47 24.33
N LEU A 605 12.54 -6.88 25.06
CA LEU A 605 11.55 -6.00 25.67
C LEU A 605 12.19 -4.96 26.60
N ALA A 606 13.12 -5.40 27.46
CA ALA A 606 13.87 -4.49 28.32
C ALA A 606 14.64 -3.44 27.52
N GLN A 607 15.29 -3.87 26.44
CA GLN A 607 16.07 -2.96 25.63
C GLN A 607 15.17 -1.97 24.88
N THR A 608 14.08 -2.41 24.25
CA THR A 608 13.20 -1.54 23.48
C THR A 608 12.41 -0.58 24.37
N THR A 609 12.00 -1.01 25.56
CA THR A 609 11.31 -0.14 26.53
C THR A 609 12.22 0.98 27.06
N HIS A 610 13.48 0.67 27.38
CA HIS A 610 14.44 1.69 27.85
C HIS A 610 15.00 2.56 26.71
N SER A 611 14.86 2.13 25.45
CA SER A 611 15.26 2.91 24.27
C SER A 611 14.27 4.04 23.97
N GLY A 612 13.01 3.94 24.42
CA GLY A 612 12.04 5.04 24.34
C GLY A 612 12.40 6.23 25.24
N ASP A 613 13.14 5.99 26.32
CA ASP A 613 13.62 7.04 27.24
C ASP A 613 15.05 7.51 26.93
N ALA A 614 15.78 6.83 26.04
CA ALA A 614 17.22 7.03 25.86
C ALA A 614 17.78 6.96 24.43
N ASN A 615 16.95 7.07 23.37
CA ASN A 615 17.45 7.35 22.01
C ASN A 615 16.92 8.69 21.51
#